data_AF-A0A5J5EE29-F1
#
_entry.id   AF-A0A5J5EE29-F1
#
_cell.length_a   1.000
_cell.length_b   1.000
_cell.length_c   1.000
_cell.angle_alpha   90.00
_cell.angle_beta   90.00
_cell.angle_gamma   90.00
#
_symmetry.space_group_name_H-M   'P 1'
#
loop_
_entity.id
_entity.type
_entity.pdbx_description
1 polymer ?
#
loop_
_entity_poly.entity_id
_entity_poly.type
_entity_poly.pdbx_seq_one_letter_code
_entity_poly.pdbx_strand_id
1 'polypeptide(L)' 'ISVFFVATGIRRLYLHPLSSWPGRKRAALSKLYEAYLYSKGTNAFEIRELHRKHGDFLRTGPNEVAINNVE' A
#
# COMPACT_ATOMS: atom_id res chain seq x y z
N ILE A 1 24.51 -2.61 -2.98
CA ILE A 1 23.31 -3.18 -2.31
C ILE A 1 22.43 -2.06 -1.74
N SER A 2 22.92 -1.22 -0.83
CA SER A 2 22.11 -0.13 -0.22
C SER A 2 21.55 0.88 -1.23
N VAL A 3 22.36 1.29 -2.21
CA VAL A 3 21.93 2.21 -3.29
C VAL A 3 20.79 1.62 -4.13
N PHE A 4 20.83 0.32 -4.40
CA PHE A 4 19.81 -0.38 -5.18
C PHE A 4 18.45 -0.39 -4.46
N PHE A 5 18.44 -0.63 -3.15
CA PHE A 5 17.21 -0.60 -2.35
C PHE A 5 16.62 0.80 -2.25
N VAL A 6 17.46 1.82 -2.05
CA VAL A 6 17.01 3.23 -2.01
C VAL A 6 16.43 3.66 -3.35
N ALA A 7 17.12 3.39 -4.46
CA ALA A 7 16.64 3.69 -5.81
C ALA A 7 15.31 2.98 -6.11
N THR A 8 15.19 1.71 -5.71
CA THR A 8 13.94 0.94 -5.87
C THR A 8 12.80 1.52 -5.05
N GLY A 9 13.06 1.95 -3.81
CA GLY A 9 12.07 2.60 -2.95
C GLY A 9 11.56 3.92 -3.52
N ILE A 10 12.46 4.77 -4.02
CA ILE A 10 12.11 6.04 -4.67
C ILE A 10 11.26 5.79 -5.92
N ARG A 11 11.67 4.85 -6.79
CA ARG A 11 10.91 4.46 -7.98
C ARG A 11 9.50 4.01 -7.61
N ARG A 12 9.35 3.16 -6.59
CA ARG A 12 8.03 2.64 -6.16
C ARG A 12 7.11 3.70 -5.57
N LEU A 13 7.68 4.68 -4.87
CA LEU A 13 6.92 5.75 -4.23
C LEU A 13 6.49 6.85 -5.19
N TYR A 14 7.38 7.27 -6.10
CA TYR A 14 7.14 8.47 -6.92
C TYR A 14 6.92 8.18 -8.40
N LEU A 15 7.67 7.23 -8.97
CA LEU A 15 7.68 6.95 -10.42
C LEU A 15 6.77 5.79 -10.82
N HIS A 16 6.07 5.17 -9.87
CA HIS A 16 5.19 4.04 -10.13
C HIS A 16 3.79 4.53 -10.50
N PRO A 17 3.11 3.97 -11.51
CA PRO A 17 1.76 4.40 -11.90
C PRO A 17 0.73 4.29 -10.78
N LEU A 18 0.98 3.41 -9.78
CA LEU A 18 0.11 3.31 -8.60
C LEU A 18 0.39 4.39 -7.53
N SER A 19 1.36 5.30 -7.70
CA SER A 19 1.67 6.35 -6.71
C SER A 19 0.59 7.41 -6.57
N SER A 20 -0.24 7.59 -7.60
CA SER A 20 -1.37 8.52 -7.61
C SER A 20 -2.51 8.06 -6.69
N TRP A 21 -2.59 6.77 -6.39
CA TRP A 21 -3.67 6.21 -5.60
C TRP A 21 -3.43 6.44 -4.11
N PRO A 22 -4.44 6.92 -3.37
CA PRO A 22 -4.29 7.18 -1.95
C PRO A 22 -4.05 5.86 -1.19
N GLY A 23 -3.24 5.92 -0.14
CA GLY A 23 -2.87 4.73 0.60
C GLY A 23 -1.67 4.93 1.53
N ARG A 24 -1.25 3.86 2.18
CA ARG A 24 -0.15 3.92 3.15
C ARG A 24 1.20 3.88 2.46
N LYS A 25 1.97 4.97 2.61
CA LYS A 25 3.35 5.07 2.10
C LYS A 25 4.27 3.92 2.53
N ARG A 26 4.09 3.40 3.76
CA ARG A 26 4.88 2.25 4.26
C ARG A 26 4.56 0.95 3.52
N ALA A 27 3.29 0.78 3.16
CA ALA A 27 2.82 -0.36 2.38
C ALA A 27 3.23 -0.25 0.90
N ALA A 28 3.37 0.97 0.38
CA ALA A 28 3.92 1.22 -0.96
C ALA A 28 5.42 0.88 -1.10
N LEU A 29 6.18 0.87 0.01
CA LEU A 29 7.61 0.49 0.00
C LEU A 29 7.82 -1.02 0.10
N SER A 30 7.04 -1.70 0.95
CA SER A 30 7.23 -3.12 1.25
C SER A 30 5.95 -3.77 1.78
N LYS A 31 5.82 -5.09 1.56
CA LYS A 31 4.76 -5.93 2.14
C LYS A 31 4.93 -6.25 3.63
N LEU A 32 6.04 -5.86 4.24
CA LEU A 32 6.33 -6.17 5.65
C LEU A 32 5.25 -5.62 6.59
N TYR A 33 4.74 -4.44 6.28
CA TYR A 33 3.68 -3.82 7.06
C TYR A 33 2.36 -4.61 6.97
N GLU A 34 2.04 -5.11 5.79
CA GLU A 34 0.86 -5.95 5.57
C GLU A 34 1.01 -7.30 6.28
N ALA A 35 2.18 -7.93 6.18
CA ALA A 35 2.52 -9.17 6.89
C ALA A 35 2.40 -9.01 8.41
N TYR A 36 2.80 -7.85 8.95
CA TYR A 36 2.61 -7.51 10.35
C TYR A 36 1.12 -7.43 10.74
N LEU A 37 0.30 -6.80 9.91
CA LEU A 37 -1.16 -6.75 10.14
C LEU A 37 -1.81 -8.12 10.04
N TYR A 38 -1.36 -8.97 9.11
CA TYR A 38 -1.80 -10.36 9.02
C TYR A 38 -1.41 -11.16 10.27
N SER A 39 -0.19 -11.00 10.76
CA SER A 39 0.26 -11.63 12.01
C SER A 39 -0.58 -11.19 13.22
N LYS A 40 -1.14 -9.99 13.20
CA LYS A 40 -2.07 -9.50 14.22
C LYS A 40 -3.55 -9.82 13.95
N GLY A 41 -3.88 -10.32 12.77
CA GLY A 41 -5.27 -10.52 12.34
C GLY A 41 -6.07 -9.22 12.14
N THR A 42 -5.43 -8.05 12.11
CA THR A 42 -6.12 -6.74 12.02
C THR A 42 -6.20 -6.18 10.61
N ASN A 43 -5.60 -6.86 9.62
CA ASN A 43 -5.51 -6.41 8.24
C ASN A 43 -6.87 -6.00 7.64
N ALA A 44 -7.90 -6.82 7.79
CA ALA A 44 -9.23 -6.55 7.24
C ALA A 44 -9.89 -5.29 7.83
N PHE A 45 -9.79 -5.09 9.15
CA PHE A 45 -10.32 -3.90 9.82
C PHE A 45 -9.64 -2.63 9.32
N GLU A 46 -8.33 -2.71 9.11
CA GLU A 46 -7.52 -1.56 8.75
C GLU A 46 -7.68 -1.17 7.28
N ILE A 47 -7.81 -2.15 6.39
CA ILE A 47 -8.19 -1.92 4.99
C ILE A 47 -9.58 -1.27 4.92
N ARG A 48 -10.56 -1.77 5.70
CA ARG A 48 -11.90 -1.18 5.76
C ARG A 48 -11.89 0.26 6.28
N GLU A 49 -11.10 0.56 7.30
CA GLU A 49 -10.98 1.93 7.81
C GLU A 49 -10.29 2.84 6.78
N LEU A 50 -9.28 2.34 6.07
CA LEU A 50 -8.66 3.10 5.00
C LEU A 50 -9.64 3.41 3.88
N HIS A 51 -10.50 2.44 3.48
CA HIS A 51 -11.52 2.67 2.44
C HIS A 51 -12.50 3.76 2.87
N ARG A 52 -12.90 3.76 4.14
CA ARG A 52 -13.72 4.83 4.71
C ARG A 52 -13.05 6.22 4.65
N LYS A 53 -11.72 6.29 4.74
CA LYS A 53 -10.98 7.57 4.77
C LYS A 53 -10.59 8.08 3.38
N HIS A 54 -10.31 7.19 2.44
CA HIS A 54 -9.62 7.51 1.18
C HIS A 54 -10.39 7.08 -0.07
N GLY A 55 -11.52 6.39 0.08
CA GLY A 55 -12.39 5.97 -1.02
C GLY A 55 -12.17 4.51 -1.44
N ASP A 56 -12.75 4.15 -2.57
CA ASP A 56 -12.87 2.74 -2.98
C ASP A 56 -11.59 2.14 -3.54
N PHE A 57 -10.62 2.95 -3.96
CA PHE A 57 -9.36 2.48 -4.55
C PHE A 57 -8.18 2.88 -3.69
N LEU A 58 -7.49 1.90 -3.13
CA LEU A 58 -6.39 2.13 -2.20
C LEU A 58 -5.15 1.33 -2.49
N ARG A 59 -4.00 1.98 -2.44
CA ARG A 59 -2.73 1.26 -2.53
C ARG A 59 -2.39 0.58 -1.21
N THR A 60 -2.50 -0.75 -1.19
CA THR A 60 -2.14 -1.61 -0.04
C THR A 60 -0.75 -2.23 -0.17
N GLY A 61 -0.14 -2.21 -1.36
CA GLY A 61 1.18 -2.76 -1.57
C GLY A 61 2.00 -2.02 -2.63
N PRO A 62 3.26 -2.43 -2.87
CA PRO A 62 4.08 -1.81 -3.91
C PRO A 62 3.46 -1.97 -5.30
N ASN A 63 2.80 -3.10 -5.58
CA ASN A 63 2.15 -3.42 -6.85
C ASN A 63 0.68 -3.84 -6.67
N GLU A 64 0.02 -3.40 -5.58
CA GLU A 64 -1.30 -3.88 -5.21
C GLU A 64 -2.23 -2.73 -4.84
N VAL A 65 -3.49 -2.89 -5.24
CA VAL A 65 -4.58 -1.97 -4.95
C VAL A 65 -5.73 -2.79 -4.37
N ALA A 66 -6.22 -2.38 -3.21
CA ALA A 66 -7.47 -2.86 -2.66
C ALA A 66 -8.62 -2.05 -3.27
N ILE A 67 -9.67 -2.75 -3.66
CA ILE A 67 -10.87 -2.19 -4.28
C ILE A 67 -12.06 -2.58 -3.41
N ASN A 68 -12.88 -1.60 -3.02
CA ASN A 68 -14.05 -1.81 -2.17
C ASN A 68 -15.37 -1.77 -2.94
N ASN A 69 -15.48 -0.91 -3.95
CA ASN A 69 -16.60 -0.89 -4.89
C ASN A 69 -16.10 -0.59 -6.31
N VAL A 70 -16.73 -1.17 -7.32
CA VAL A 70 -16.38 -1.03 -8.75
C VAL A 70 -17.47 -0.29 -9.54
N GLU A 71 -18.61 0.00 -8.90
CA GLU A 71 -19.75 0.71 -9.48
C GLU A 71 -19.49 2.20 -9.75
#